data_AF-A0A1C3EIM0-F1
#
_entry.id   AF-A0A1C3EIM0-F1
#
_cell.length_a   1.000
_cell.length_b   1.000
_cell.length_c   1.000
_cell.angle_alpha   90.00
_cell.angle_beta   90.00
_cell.angle_gamma   90.00
#
_symmetry.space_group_name_H-M   'P 1'
#
loop_
_entity.id
_entity.type
_entity.pdbx_description
1 polymer ?
#
loop_
_entity_poly.entity_id
_entity_poly.type
_entity_poly.pdbx_seq_one_letter_code
_entity_poly.pdbx_strand_id
1 'polypeptide(L)'
;MVEAEFTVKRYLTEFSLETEELLAEYDLGSFDLSKFQVEFDEPNTENPMFDCYTIKEKNVEFLREYLTNEPKWDFINRTYFIEAHAILTSSPTPRPCCT
;
A
#
# COMPACT_ATOMS: atom_id res chain seq x y z
N MET A 1 7.04 16.68 -23.66
CA MET A 1 7.36 15.50 -22.83
C MET A 1 6.34 15.54 -21.72
N VAL A 2 5.36 14.63 -21.72
CA VAL A 2 4.31 14.61 -20.69
C VAL A 2 4.87 13.73 -19.59
N GLU A 3 5.48 14.36 -18.59
CA GLU A 3 5.82 13.67 -17.34
C GLU A 3 4.48 13.32 -16.68
N ALA A 4 4.04 12.08 -16.83
CA ALA A 4 2.91 11.59 -16.06
C ALA A 4 3.41 11.47 -14.60
N GLU A 5 2.99 12.40 -13.74
CA GLU A 5 3.20 12.30 -12.30
C GLU A 5 2.34 11.15 -11.79
N PHE A 6 2.92 9.96 -11.63
CA PHE A 6 2.22 8.84 -11.01
C PHE A 6 2.07 9.12 -9.51
N THR A 7 0.83 9.09 -9.02
CA THR A 7 0.59 9.05 -7.57
C THR A 7 0.55 7.58 -7.15
N VAL A 8 1.38 7.19 -6.18
CA VAL A 8 1.40 5.82 -5.67
C VAL A 8 0.45 5.71 -4.49
N LYS A 9 -0.56 4.85 -4.58
CA LYS A 9 -1.40 4.48 -3.45
C LYS A 9 -0.93 3.15 -2.88
N ARG A 10 -0.72 3.09 -1.57
CA ARG A 10 -0.35 1.87 -0.85
C ARG A 10 -1.46 1.43 0.07
N TYR A 11 -1.66 0.14 0.13
CA TYR A 11 -2.76 -0.48 0.88
C TYR A 11 -2.25 -1.79 1.48
N LEU A 12 -2.95 -2.23 2.51
CA LEU A 12 -2.76 -3.53 3.12
C LEU A 12 -3.81 -4.49 2.56
N THR A 13 -3.38 -5.62 2.03
CA THR A 13 -4.27 -6.70 1.58
C THR A 13 -4.31 -7.82 2.61
N GLU A 14 -5.48 -8.43 2.74
CA GLU A 14 -5.73 -9.61 3.57
C GLU A 14 -6.22 -10.74 2.67
N PHE A 15 -5.56 -11.89 2.75
CA PHE A 15 -5.93 -13.10 2.00
C PHE A 15 -6.18 -14.28 2.93
N SER A 16 -7.06 -15.18 2.48
CA SER A 16 -7.26 -16.50 3.08
C SER A 16 -6.06 -17.40 2.81
N LEU A 17 -5.49 -18.04 3.84
CA LEU A 17 -4.45 -19.05 3.63
C LEU A 17 -5.00 -20.37 3.04
N GLU A 18 -6.29 -20.64 3.22
CA GLU A 18 -6.92 -21.87 2.73
C GLU A 18 -7.27 -21.77 1.24
N THR A 19 -7.84 -20.64 0.83
CA THR A 19 -8.41 -20.46 -0.51
C THR A 19 -7.59 -19.54 -1.41
N GLU A 20 -6.59 -18.85 -0.86
CA GLU A 20 -5.80 -17.80 -1.53
C GLU A 20 -6.65 -16.62 -2.03
N GLU A 21 -7.91 -16.53 -1.61
CA GLU A 21 -8.81 -15.45 -2.01
C GLU A 21 -8.54 -14.18 -1.22
N LEU A 22 -8.65 -13.04 -1.90
CA LEU A 22 -8.64 -11.72 -1.27
C LEU A 22 -9.89 -11.55 -0.41
N LEU A 23 -9.69 -11.27 0.87
CA LEU A 23 -10.76 -11.06 1.85
C LEU A 23 -11.06 -9.57 2.04
N ALA A 24 -10.03 -8.73 2.11
CA ALA A 24 -10.18 -7.30 2.35
C ALA A 24 -8.95 -6.50 1.91
N GLU A 25 -9.17 -5.20 1.69
CA GLU A 25 -8.15 -4.18 1.48
C GLU A 25 -8.34 -3.06 2.50
N TYR A 26 -7.23 -2.57 3.05
CA TYR A 26 -7.21 -1.54 4.07
C TYR A 26 -6.32 -0.39 3.62
N ASP A 27 -6.91 0.81 3.56
CA ASP A 27 -6.19 2.01 3.16
C ASP A 27 -5.19 2.45 4.26
N LEU A 28 -3.94 2.67 3.84
CA LEU A 28 -2.95 3.37 4.63
C LEU A 28 -3.27 4.87 4.56
N GLY A 29 -3.69 5.46 5.68
CA GLY A 29 -4.03 6.88 5.77
C GLY A 29 -2.83 7.81 5.61
N SER A 30 -1.62 7.29 5.85
CA SER A 30 -0.36 7.96 5.56
C SER A 30 0.73 6.92 5.27
N PHE A 31 1.85 7.35 4.67
CA PHE A 31 2.95 6.46 4.34
C PHE A 31 4.29 7.20 4.44
N ASP A 32 5.19 6.69 5.29
CA ASP A 32 6.56 7.18 5.43
C ASP A 32 7.52 6.13 4.87
N LEU A 33 8.03 6.38 3.65
CA LEU A 33 8.83 5.41 2.91
C LEU A 33 10.04 4.92 3.72
N SER A 34 10.78 5.83 4.36
CA SER A 34 12.00 5.46 5.09
C SER A 34 11.68 4.58 6.30
N LYS A 35 10.58 4.86 7.00
CA LYS A 35 10.15 4.03 8.13
C LYS A 35 9.68 2.65 7.69
N PHE A 36 8.92 2.56 6.60
CA PHE A 36 8.48 1.28 6.05
C PHE A 36 9.67 0.46 5.54
N GLN A 37 10.64 1.08 4.86
CA GLN A 37 11.85 0.38 4.42
C GLN A 37 12.61 -0.25 5.60
N VAL A 38 12.72 0.47 6.72
CA VAL A 38 13.35 -0.05 7.94
C VAL A 38 12.50 -1.19 8.54
N GLU A 39 11.20 -0.99 8.68
CA GLU A 39 10.29 -1.98 9.30
C GLU A 39 10.23 -3.31 8.53
N PHE A 40 10.29 -3.23 7.20
CA PHE A 40 10.23 -4.38 6.30
C PHE A 40 11.60 -4.87 5.84
N ASP A 41 12.68 -4.36 6.46
CA ASP A 41 14.06 -4.77 6.18
C ASP A 41 14.45 -4.63 4.68
N GLU A 42 13.96 -3.59 3.98
CA GLU A 42 14.26 -3.30 2.58
C GLU A 42 15.65 -2.65 2.45
N PRO A 43 16.66 -3.34 1.89
CA PRO A 43 18.03 -2.83 1.83
C PRO A 43 18.22 -1.73 0.78
N ASN A 44 17.37 -1.69 -0.24
CA ASN A 44 17.46 -0.68 -1.28
C ASN A 44 16.67 0.57 -0.88
N THR A 45 17.38 1.59 -0.40
CA THR A 45 16.79 2.89 -0.03
C THR A 45 16.16 3.63 -1.19
N GLU A 46 16.53 3.31 -2.42
CA GLU A 46 15.89 3.87 -3.62
C GLU A 46 14.63 3.09 -4.03
N ASN A 47 14.37 1.92 -3.45
CA ASN A 47 13.16 1.15 -3.73
C ASN A 47 11.96 1.88 -3.10
N PRO A 48 11.01 2.37 -3.91
CA PRO A 48 9.79 2.97 -3.38
C PRO A 48 8.83 1.94 -2.77
N MET A 49 9.24 0.68 -2.62
CA MET A 49 8.44 -0.43 -2.14
C MET A 49 7.23 -0.67 -3.05
N PHE A 50 7.50 -0.90 -4.34
CA PHE A 50 6.46 -1.30 -5.31
C PHE A 50 6.13 -2.79 -5.28
N ASP A 51 6.98 -3.59 -4.62
CA ASP A 51 6.78 -5.03 -4.44
C ASP A 51 5.72 -5.33 -3.36
N CYS A 52 5.33 -6.59 -3.24
CA CYS A 52 4.46 -7.06 -2.17
C CYS A 52 5.31 -7.44 -0.94
N TYR A 53 5.09 -6.78 0.19
CA TYR A 53 5.83 -7.04 1.44
C TYR A 53 4.94 -7.77 2.43
N THR A 54 5.32 -8.99 2.84
CA THR A 54 4.56 -9.77 3.81
C THR A 54 4.59 -9.13 5.20
N ILE A 55 3.41 -8.99 5.79
CA ILE A 55 3.24 -8.49 7.14
C ILE A 55 3.30 -9.65 8.13
N LYS A 56 4.09 -9.47 9.19
CA LYS A 56 4.23 -10.41 10.30
C LYS A 56 3.70 -9.77 11.59
N GLU A 57 3.50 -10.58 12.62
CA GLU A 57 3.08 -10.12 13.95
C GLU A 57 3.95 -8.97 14.49
N LYS A 58 5.27 -9.01 14.23
CA LYS A 58 6.21 -7.95 14.66
C LYS A 58 5.86 -6.56 14.11
N ASN A 59 5.19 -6.50 12.95
CA ASN A 59 4.90 -5.26 12.25
C ASN A 59 3.57 -4.61 12.70
N VAL A 60 2.74 -5.31 13.47
CA VAL A 60 1.37 -4.86 13.80
C VAL A 60 1.37 -3.54 14.54
N GLU A 61 2.20 -3.39 15.58
CA GLU A 61 2.29 -2.15 16.36
C GLU A 61 2.71 -0.97 15.48
N PHE A 62 3.66 -1.18 14.57
CA PHE A 62 4.07 -0.17 13.60
C PHE A 62 2.92 0.25 12.68
N LEU A 63 2.20 -0.73 12.12
CA LEU A 63 1.15 -0.47 11.12
C LEU A 63 -0.08 0.26 11.68
N ARG A 64 -0.36 0.12 12.98
CA ARG A 64 -1.47 0.84 13.65
C ARG A 64 -1.38 2.35 13.53
N GLU A 65 -0.17 2.90 13.42
CA GLU A 65 0.03 4.35 13.23
C GLU A 65 -0.40 4.83 11.83
N TYR A 66 -0.47 3.92 10.85
CA TYR A 66 -0.69 4.25 9.44
C TYR A 66 -2.05 3.76 8.92
N LEU A 67 -2.71 2.83 9.63
CA LEU A 67 -4.00 2.28 9.22
C LEU A 67 -5.16 3.19 9.63
N THR A 68 -6.05 3.47 8.67
CA THR A 68 -7.30 4.19 8.98
C THR A 68 -8.32 3.26 9.66
N ASN A 69 -8.34 2.00 9.24
CA ASN A 69 -9.15 0.93 9.82
C ASN A 69 -8.26 -0.29 10.03
N GLU A 70 -8.25 -0.84 11.24
CA GLU A 70 -7.39 -1.98 11.58
C GLU A 70 -8.10 -3.32 11.22
N PRO A 71 -7.42 -4.26 10.55
CA PRO A 71 -7.92 -5.62 10.38
C PRO A 71 -8.02 -6.35 11.71
N LYS A 72 -8.88 -7.36 11.78
CA LYS A 72 -8.81 -8.36 12.86
C LYS A 72 -7.70 -9.34 12.53
N TRP A 73 -6.51 -9.04 13.05
CA TRP A 73 -5.32 -9.87 12.85
C TRP A 73 -5.56 -11.32 13.27
N ASP A 74 -5.36 -12.22 12.32
CA ASP A 74 -5.39 -13.67 12.48
C ASP A 74 -4.32 -14.25 11.55
N PHE A 75 -3.10 -14.35 12.05
CA PHE A 75 -1.95 -14.87 11.29
C PHE A 75 -1.96 -16.40 11.18
N ILE A 76 -2.95 -17.08 11.76
CA ILE A 76 -3.10 -18.54 11.68
C ILE A 76 -3.84 -18.91 10.40
N ASN A 77 -4.92 -18.19 10.09
CA ASN A 77 -5.78 -18.51 8.94
C ASN A 77 -5.65 -17.52 7.77
N ARG A 78 -4.91 -16.42 7.96
CA ARG A 78 -4.80 -15.33 6.98
C ARG A 78 -3.37 -14.90 6.78
N THR A 79 -3.09 -14.39 5.59
CA THR A 79 -1.83 -13.72 5.27
C THR A 79 -2.12 -12.29 4.86
N TYR A 80 -1.15 -11.41 5.13
CA TYR A 80 -1.31 -9.98 4.92
C TYR A 80 -0.10 -9.42 4.18
N PHE A 81 -0.32 -8.46 3.29
CA PHE A 81 0.76 -7.83 2.53
C PHE A 81 0.58 -6.31 2.47
N ILE A 82 1.68 -5.58 2.35
CA ILE A 82 1.69 -4.20 1.88
C ILE A 82 1.92 -4.24 0.38
N GLU A 83 1.05 -3.56 -0.35
CA GLU A 83 1.10 -3.46 -1.80
C GLU A 83 0.98 -2.00 -2.26
N ALA A 84 1.47 -1.74 -3.46
CA ALA A 84 1.47 -0.42 -4.07
C ALA A 84 0.86 -0.46 -5.47
N HIS A 85 -0.11 0.42 -5.71
CA HIS A 85 -0.71 0.64 -7.01
C HIS A 85 -0.36 2.02 -7.54
N ALA A 86 0.08 2.08 -8.80
CA ALA A 86 0.25 3.33 -9.53
C ALA A 86 -1.13 3.86 -9.96
N ILE A 87 -1.49 5.04 -9.47
CA ILE A 87 -2.68 5.77 -9.94
C ILE A 87 -2.23 6.73 -11.03
N LEU A 88 -2.73 6.50 -12.25
CA LEU A 88 -2.64 7.46 -13.33
C LEU A 88 -3.52 8.66 -12.97
N THR A 89 -2.91 9.78 -12.61
CA THR A 89 -3.64 11.05 -12.59
C THR A 89 -3.86 11.44 -14.05
N SER A 90 -5.08 11.24 -14.56
CA SER A 90 -5.46 11.83 -15.83
C SER A 90 -5.30 13.35 -15.71
N SER A 91 -4.42 13.92 -16.51
CA SER A 91 -4.23 15.37 -16.64
C SER A 91 -5.60 16.06 -16.77
N PRO A 92 -5.82 17.22 -16.11
CA PRO A 92 -7.07 17.94 -16.26
C PRO A 92 -7.26 18.25 -17.74
N THR A 93 -8.32 17.69 -18.32
CA THR A 93 -8.74 18.03 -19.69
C THR A 93 -8.87 19.55 -19.78
N PRO A 94 -8.26 20.20 -20.79
CA PRO A 94 -8.43 21.64 -20.95
C PRO A 94 -9.92 21.90 -21.17
N ARG A 95 -10.50 22.78 -20.33
CA ARG A 95 -11.87 23.26 -20.51
C ARG A 95 -12.02 23.74 -21.95
N PRO A 96 -13.14 23.43 -22.64
CA PRO A 96 -13.39 24.08 -23.91
C PRO A 96 -13.51 25.58 -23.65
N CYS A 97 -12.61 26.37 -24.23
CA CYS A 97 -12.80 27.81 -24.36
C CYS A 97 -14.01 28.01 -25.27
N CYS A 98 -15.19 28.11 -24.67
CA CYS A 98 -16.36 28.72 -25.29
C CYS A 98 -16.57 30.08 -24.62
N THR A 99 -16.08 31.14 -25.28
CA THR A 99 -16.75 32.44 -25.46
C THR A 99 -15.92 33.27 -26.43
#